data_AF-A0A813ZDR8-F1
#
_entry.id   AF-A0A813ZDR8-F1
#
_cell.length_a   1.000
_cell.length_b   1.000
_cell.length_c   1.000
_cell.angle_alpha   90.00
_cell.angle_beta   90.00
_cell.angle_gamma   90.00
#
_symmetry.space_group_name_H-M   'P 1'
#
loop_
_entity.id
_entity.type
_entity.pdbx_description
1 polymer ?
#
loop_
_entity_poly.entity_id
_entity_poly.type
_entity_poly.pdbx_seq_one_letter_code
_entity_poly.pdbx_strand_id
1 'polypeptide(L)'
;MVDWLHAYVSTTETNSGNANPNRHLPFYAICQAVLYIFIYRHQEIARLPDGIEITLQWRIGRVISSELNPLKYCLPAITLRFAQLARNYQIVFCYSIIETNNRYSLPETFSTNDYHNVNLPSNILYSYFPFDPYVLKRSLIFIQPIYNDYRDENDDSNIGKDSDDNDRQEIDDSEDVLTSMMMSTTPGSSDSLDHLPITTMSTSFKNSRNPPSVLPFGRSPGFRNAIN
;
A
#
# COMPACT_ATOMS: atom_id res chain seq x y z
N MET A 1 -0.78 -18.51 4.49
CA MET A 1 -0.13 -17.32 5.11
C MET A 1 -0.62 -17.11 6.53
N VAL A 2 -1.93 -17.08 6.76
CA VAL A 2 -2.52 -16.85 8.10
C VAL A 2 -2.09 -17.90 9.15
N ASP A 3 -2.06 -19.19 8.81
CA ASP A 3 -1.62 -20.24 9.75
C ASP A 3 -0.18 -20.01 10.25
N TRP A 4 0.70 -19.57 9.34
CA TRP A 4 2.08 -19.24 9.68
C TRP A 4 2.15 -18.03 10.61
N LEU A 5 1.32 -17.00 10.42
CA LEU A 5 1.22 -15.86 11.33
C LEU A 5 0.81 -16.30 12.75
N HIS A 6 -0.19 -17.18 12.86
CA HIS A 6 -0.60 -17.72 14.16
C HIS A 6 0.47 -18.56 14.84
N ALA A 7 1.18 -19.40 14.08
CA ALA A 7 2.29 -20.18 14.60
C ALA A 7 3.43 -19.27 15.07
N TYR A 8 3.72 -18.21 14.32
CA TYR A 8 4.72 -17.21 14.67
C TYR A 8 4.38 -16.51 15.98
N VAL A 9 3.18 -15.94 16.09
CA VAL A 9 2.67 -15.27 17.32
C VAL A 9 2.78 -16.21 18.52
N SER A 10 2.30 -17.45 18.39
CA SER A 10 2.31 -18.42 19.48
C SER A 10 3.72 -18.79 19.94
N THR A 11 4.69 -18.79 19.02
CA THR A 11 6.09 -19.08 19.35
C THR A 11 6.75 -17.87 20.00
N THR A 12 6.49 -16.66 19.51
CA THR A 12 7.10 -15.44 20.05
C THR A 12 6.57 -15.07 21.43
N GLU A 13 5.27 -15.24 21.71
CA GLU A 13 4.68 -14.95 23.03
C GLU A 13 5.32 -15.77 24.17
N THR A 14 5.88 -16.94 23.85
CA THR A 14 6.57 -17.79 24.85
C THR A 14 8.01 -17.35 25.13
N ASN A 15 8.59 -16.47 24.31
CA ASN A 15 10.01 -16.10 24.36
C ASN A 15 10.16 -14.63 24.76
N SER A 16 10.72 -14.34 25.93
CA SER A 16 10.81 -12.98 26.53
C SER A 16 11.78 -12.00 25.83
N GLY A 17 12.18 -12.27 24.58
CA GLY A 17 13.22 -11.55 23.82
C GLY A 17 12.71 -10.73 22.64
N ASN A 18 11.48 -10.21 22.71
CA ASN A 18 10.74 -9.64 21.57
C ASN A 18 10.89 -8.13 21.37
N ALA A 19 11.83 -7.47 22.06
CA ALA A 19 11.90 -6.01 22.06
C ALA A 19 12.42 -5.39 20.73
N ASN A 20 13.13 -6.15 19.89
CA ASN A 20 13.70 -5.61 18.65
C ASN A 20 12.80 -5.90 17.43
N PRO A 21 12.10 -4.89 16.87
CA PRO A 21 11.18 -5.09 15.75
C PRO A 21 11.87 -5.60 14.47
N ASN A 22 13.17 -5.34 14.28
CA ASN A 22 13.90 -5.80 13.09
C ASN A 22 13.98 -7.33 12.99
N ARG A 23 13.83 -8.06 14.10
CA ARG A 23 13.80 -9.53 14.09
C ARG A 23 12.49 -10.09 13.53
N HIS A 24 11.45 -9.26 13.47
CA HIS A 24 10.10 -9.63 13.09
C HIS A 24 9.72 -9.08 11.70
N LEU A 25 10.68 -8.55 10.93
CA LEU A 25 10.47 -8.03 9.58
C LEU A 25 9.67 -8.98 8.66
N PRO A 26 9.98 -10.30 8.56
CA PRO A 26 9.18 -11.22 7.75
C PRO A 26 7.74 -11.35 8.25
N PHE A 27 7.53 -11.30 9.57
CA PHE A 27 6.20 -11.34 10.17
C PHE A 27 5.39 -10.10 9.76
N TYR A 28 5.96 -8.91 9.88
CA TYR A 28 5.28 -7.67 9.46
C TYR A 28 5.01 -7.64 7.96
N ALA A 29 5.94 -8.12 7.13
CA ALA A 29 5.74 -8.21 5.68
C ALA A 29 4.57 -9.14 5.31
N ILE A 30 4.46 -10.31 5.97
CA ILE A 30 3.35 -11.25 5.72
C ILE A 30 2.04 -10.70 6.27
N CYS A 31 2.04 -10.04 7.44
CA CYS A 31 0.87 -9.31 7.94
C CYS A 31 0.39 -8.29 6.90
N GLN A 32 1.27 -7.38 6.45
CA GLN A 32 0.94 -6.38 5.44
C GLN A 32 0.40 -7.02 4.16
N ALA A 33 0.99 -8.13 3.70
CA ALA A 33 0.51 -8.86 2.51
C ALA A 33 -0.91 -9.40 2.71
N VAL A 34 -1.22 -10.01 3.87
CA VAL A 34 -2.57 -10.51 4.17
C VAL A 34 -3.58 -9.37 4.23
N LEU A 35 -3.25 -8.27 4.90
CA LEU A 35 -4.13 -7.09 4.96
C LEU A 35 -4.35 -6.49 3.56
N TYR A 36 -3.28 -6.35 2.77
CA TYR A 36 -3.33 -5.82 1.41
C TYR A 36 -4.21 -6.69 0.48
N ILE A 37 -4.06 -8.02 0.54
CA ILE A 37 -4.90 -8.94 -0.25
C ILE A 37 -6.37 -8.80 0.12
N PHE A 38 -6.68 -8.72 1.42
CA PHE A 38 -8.05 -8.49 1.86
C PHE A 38 -8.60 -7.17 1.32
N ILE A 39 -7.85 -6.08 1.46
CA ILE A 39 -8.27 -4.75 0.95
C ILE A 39 -8.57 -4.79 -0.55
N TYR A 40 -7.73 -5.42 -1.37
CA TYR A 40 -7.93 -5.45 -2.83
C TYR A 40 -8.99 -6.45 -3.30
N ARG A 41 -9.29 -7.49 -2.51
CA ARG A 41 -10.22 -8.57 -2.90
C ARG A 41 -11.52 -8.56 -2.08
N HIS A 42 -11.73 -7.62 -1.17
CA HIS A 42 -12.88 -7.60 -0.26
C HIS A 42 -14.23 -7.73 -0.99
N GLN A 43 -14.41 -7.02 -2.11
CA GLN A 43 -15.65 -7.11 -2.90
C GLN A 43 -15.86 -8.50 -3.51
N GLU A 44 -14.80 -9.14 -4.01
CA GLU A 44 -14.87 -10.51 -4.54
C GLU A 44 -15.18 -11.50 -3.44
N ILE A 45 -14.54 -11.36 -2.28
CA ILE A 45 -14.80 -12.17 -1.09
C ILE A 45 -16.27 -12.01 -0.66
N ALA A 46 -16.78 -10.78 -0.60
CA ALA A 46 -18.16 -10.49 -0.20
C ALA A 46 -19.22 -11.05 -1.15
N ARG A 47 -18.88 -11.29 -2.42
CA ARG A 47 -19.78 -11.90 -3.41
C ARG A 47 -19.83 -13.43 -3.32
N LEU A 48 -18.88 -14.07 -2.62
CA LEU A 48 -18.89 -15.51 -2.40
C LEU A 48 -19.90 -15.85 -1.28
N PRO A 49 -20.67 -16.95 -1.41
CA PRO A 49 -21.68 -17.33 -0.41
C PRO A 49 -21.16 -17.39 1.03
N ASP A 50 -19.95 -17.92 1.22
CA ASP A 50 -19.32 -18.10 2.53
C ASP A 50 -18.04 -17.26 2.69
N GLY A 51 -17.80 -16.27 1.81
CA GLY A 51 -16.51 -15.58 1.74
C GLY A 51 -16.15 -14.80 3.01
N ILE A 52 -17.15 -14.12 3.60
CA ILE A 52 -16.97 -13.41 4.87
C ILE A 52 -16.78 -14.40 6.04
N GLU A 53 -17.52 -15.51 6.06
CA GLU A 53 -17.36 -16.55 7.08
C GLU A 53 -15.95 -17.18 7.03
N ILE A 54 -15.45 -17.50 5.83
CA ILE A 54 -14.09 -17.98 5.62
C ILE A 54 -13.08 -16.93 6.10
N THR A 55 -13.34 -15.64 5.88
CA THR A 55 -12.46 -14.57 6.35
C THR A 55 -12.45 -14.44 7.87
N LEU A 56 -13.59 -14.63 8.54
CA LEU A 56 -13.68 -14.68 10.00
C LEU A 56 -12.85 -15.85 10.59
N GLN A 57 -12.81 -16.98 9.88
CA GLN A 57 -12.00 -18.14 10.29
C GLN A 57 -10.49 -17.85 10.26
N TRP A 58 -10.04 -16.80 9.57
CA TRP A 58 -8.64 -16.36 9.63
C TRP A 58 -8.25 -15.85 11.02
N ARG A 59 -9.22 -15.54 11.91
CA ARG A 59 -8.98 -15.08 13.30
C ARG A 59 -7.93 -13.97 13.39
N ILE A 60 -7.95 -13.06 12.41
CA ILE A 60 -6.92 -12.03 12.23
C ILE A 60 -6.82 -11.09 13.44
N GLY A 61 -7.92 -10.93 14.20
CA GLY A 61 -7.96 -10.20 15.46
C GLY A 61 -6.90 -10.65 16.47
N ARG A 62 -6.63 -11.95 16.58
CA ARG A 62 -5.55 -12.46 17.46
C ARG A 62 -4.17 -11.99 17.00
N VAL A 63 -3.93 -11.95 15.69
CA VAL A 63 -2.63 -11.57 15.14
C VAL A 63 -2.38 -10.08 15.34
N ILE A 64 -3.36 -9.24 15.03
CA ILE A 64 -3.21 -7.77 15.10
C ILE A 64 -3.16 -7.23 16.53
N SER A 65 -3.80 -7.93 17.48
CA SER A 65 -3.78 -7.60 18.91
C SER A 65 -2.63 -8.24 19.69
N SER A 66 -1.75 -9.00 19.03
CA SER A 66 -0.59 -9.61 19.69
C SER A 66 0.42 -8.57 20.16
N GLU A 67 1.32 -8.95 21.08
CA GLU A 67 2.40 -8.07 21.58
C GLU A 67 3.33 -7.56 20.46
N LEU A 68 3.41 -8.29 19.33
CA LEU A 68 4.18 -7.87 18.16
C LEU A 68 3.55 -6.66 17.45
N ASN A 69 2.26 -6.39 17.68
CA ASN A 69 1.55 -5.19 17.22
C ASN A 69 1.83 -4.82 15.75
N PRO A 70 1.48 -5.70 14.78
CA PRO A 70 1.81 -5.48 13.38
C PRO A 70 1.21 -4.19 12.80
N LEU A 71 0.08 -3.70 13.33
CA LEU A 71 -0.55 -2.46 12.87
C LEU A 71 0.32 -1.21 13.10
N LYS A 72 1.29 -1.28 14.03
CA LYS A 72 2.26 -0.20 14.26
C LYS A 72 3.32 -0.11 13.15
N TYR A 73 3.64 -1.24 12.52
CA TYR A 73 4.77 -1.37 11.59
C TYR A 73 4.34 -1.54 10.12
N CYS A 74 3.09 -1.90 9.87
CA CYS A 74 2.49 -1.88 8.54
C CYS A 74 2.22 -0.45 8.08
N LEU A 75 2.21 -0.25 6.76
CA LEU A 75 1.96 1.05 6.15
C LEU A 75 0.62 1.65 6.65
N PRO A 76 0.60 2.94 7.09
CA PRO A 76 -0.58 3.57 7.67
C PRO A 76 -1.80 3.50 6.75
N ALA A 77 -1.61 3.71 5.45
CA ALA A 77 -2.67 3.59 4.44
C ALA A 77 -3.30 2.19 4.43
N ILE A 78 -2.48 1.13 4.55
CA ILE A 78 -2.96 -0.27 4.60
C ILE A 78 -3.66 -0.53 5.92
N THR A 79 -3.07 -0.11 7.05
CA THR A 79 -3.64 -0.32 8.38
C THR A 79 -5.00 0.35 8.54
N LEU A 80 -5.13 1.61 8.10
CA LEU A 80 -6.37 2.37 8.18
C LEU A 80 -7.43 1.81 7.22
N ARG A 81 -7.07 1.50 5.97
CA ARG A 81 -8.05 0.97 5.00
C ARG A 81 -8.53 -0.42 5.41
N PHE A 82 -7.63 -1.24 5.96
CA PHE A 82 -8.03 -2.51 6.57
C PHE A 82 -9.03 -2.30 7.71
N ALA A 83 -8.78 -1.36 8.63
CA ALA A 83 -9.67 -1.13 9.78
C ALA A 83 -11.09 -0.72 9.36
N GLN A 84 -11.19 0.12 8.33
CA GLN A 84 -12.47 0.51 7.72
C GLN A 84 -13.21 -0.68 7.15
N LEU A 85 -12.58 -1.44 6.24
CA LEU A 85 -13.21 -2.59 5.60
C LEU A 85 -13.55 -3.69 6.62
N ALA A 86 -12.63 -3.99 7.54
CA ALA A 86 -12.85 -5.00 8.57
C ALA A 86 -14.00 -4.64 9.51
N ARG A 87 -14.22 -3.34 9.78
CA ARG A 87 -15.41 -2.84 10.49
C ARG A 87 -16.67 -3.05 9.65
N ASN A 88 -16.64 -2.64 8.38
CA ASN A 88 -17.79 -2.74 7.46
C ASN A 88 -18.28 -4.19 7.34
N TYR A 89 -17.36 -5.14 7.23
CA TYR A 89 -17.66 -6.58 7.18
C TYR A 89 -17.79 -7.26 8.54
N GLN A 90 -17.71 -6.52 9.64
CA GLN A 90 -17.77 -7.05 11.02
C GLN A 90 -16.74 -8.16 11.31
N ILE A 91 -15.57 -8.10 10.67
CA ILE A 91 -14.49 -9.08 10.84
C ILE A 91 -13.71 -8.81 12.12
N VAL A 92 -13.28 -7.55 12.30
CA VAL A 92 -12.57 -7.11 13.50
C VAL A 92 -12.63 -5.60 13.64
N PHE A 93 -12.73 -5.11 14.87
CA PHE A 93 -12.61 -3.70 15.20
C PHE A 93 -11.22 -3.41 15.80
N CYS A 94 -10.37 -2.67 15.09
CA CYS A 94 -9.00 -2.40 15.50
C CYS A 94 -8.61 -0.92 15.58
N TYR A 95 -9.58 0.01 15.44
CA TYR A 95 -9.34 1.45 15.56
C TYR A 95 -8.69 1.85 16.89
N SER A 96 -9.08 1.22 18.00
CA SER A 96 -8.48 1.49 19.32
C SER A 96 -7.00 1.10 19.41
N ILE A 97 -6.58 0.06 18.68
CA ILE A 97 -5.18 -0.36 18.59
C ILE A 97 -4.40 0.69 17.79
N ILE A 98 -4.95 1.13 16.65
CA ILE A 98 -4.34 2.15 15.79
C ILE A 98 -4.21 3.48 16.52
N GLU A 99 -5.25 3.90 17.23
CA GLU A 99 -5.24 5.13 18.02
C GLU A 99 -4.17 5.08 19.12
N THR A 100 -4.09 3.97 19.83
CA THR A 100 -3.04 3.71 20.83
C THR A 100 -1.65 3.80 20.20
N ASN A 101 -1.44 3.19 19.04
CA ASN A 101 -0.16 3.23 18.32
C ASN A 101 0.24 4.66 17.97
N ASN A 102 -0.70 5.46 17.48
CA ASN A 102 -0.46 6.85 17.10
C ASN A 102 -0.05 7.70 18.31
N ARG A 103 -0.65 7.48 19.49
CA ARG A 103 -0.27 8.19 20.73
C ARG A 103 1.16 7.89 21.16
N TYR A 104 1.63 6.65 21.01
CA TYR A 104 3.00 6.25 21.33
C TYR A 104 4.04 6.65 20.28
N SER A 105 3.61 7.06 19.07
CA SER A 105 4.48 7.52 17.99
C SER A 105 4.70 9.03 17.99
N LEU A 106 4.03 9.79 18.88
CA LEU A 106 4.29 11.22 19.05
C LEU A 106 5.67 11.42 19.70
N PRO A 107 6.54 12.29 19.16
CA PRO A 107 7.82 12.58 19.80
C PRO A 107 7.55 13.20 21.17
N GLU A 108 7.95 12.53 22.25
CA GLU A 108 8.16 13.18 23.54
C GLU A 108 9.21 14.27 23.31
N THR A 109 8.76 15.52 23.18
CA THR A 109 9.50 16.78 23.35
C THR A 109 10.92 16.85 22.77
N PHE A 110 11.13 17.79 21.84
CA PHE A 110 12.43 18.22 21.31
C PHE A 110 13.55 18.36 22.36
N SER A 111 14.22 17.26 22.71
CA SER A 111 15.54 17.30 23.34
C SER A 111 16.56 17.34 22.22
N THR A 112 16.85 18.57 21.81
CA THR A 112 18.00 18.92 21.00
C THR A 112 19.24 18.40 21.72
N ASN A 113 19.86 17.29 21.29
CA ASN A 113 21.29 17.01 21.50
C ASN A 113 21.84 15.70 20.91
N ASP A 114 21.05 14.81 20.31
CA ASP A 114 21.62 13.57 19.73
C ASP A 114 21.47 13.49 18.20
N TYR A 115 22.53 13.93 17.51
CA TYR A 115 22.69 13.92 16.06
C TYR A 115 22.96 12.51 15.47
N HIS A 116 22.83 11.46 16.28
CA HIS A 116 23.21 10.08 15.91
C HIS A 116 22.08 9.04 15.97
N ASN A 117 20.87 9.39 16.41
CA ASN A 117 19.69 8.57 16.19
C ASN A 117 18.87 9.20 15.07
N VAL A 118 19.21 8.89 13.83
CA VAL A 118 18.26 9.05 12.73
C VAL A 118 17.07 8.18 13.12
N ASN A 119 16.00 8.81 13.60
CA ASN A 119 14.72 8.19 13.87
C ASN A 119 14.34 7.40 12.62
N LEU A 120 14.60 6.09 12.65
CA LEU A 120 14.16 5.18 11.60
C LEU A 120 12.65 5.42 11.46
N PRO A 121 12.13 5.72 10.27
CA PRO A 121 10.71 5.95 10.10
C PRO A 121 9.97 4.79 10.75
N SER A 122 8.91 5.11 11.48
CA SER A 122 8.03 4.15 12.17
C SER A 122 7.60 2.98 11.28
N ASN A 123 7.65 3.17 9.95
CA ASN A 123 7.56 2.14 8.93
C ASN A 123 8.92 1.54 8.57
N ILE A 124 9.22 0.40 9.18
CA ILE A 124 10.32 -0.47 8.77
C ILE A 124 10.02 -1.23 7.46
N LEU A 125 8.76 -1.21 7.00
CA LEU A 125 8.36 -1.82 5.74
C LEU A 125 8.45 -0.80 4.60
N TYR A 126 8.94 -1.25 3.44
CA TYR A 126 9.00 -0.45 2.23
C TYR A 126 7.60 -0.22 1.65
N SER A 127 7.34 1.00 1.19
CA SER A 127 6.13 1.39 0.44
C SER A 127 6.27 1.13 -1.06
N TYR A 128 6.87 -0.01 -1.43
CA TYR A 128 7.04 -0.40 -2.82
C TYR A 128 6.07 -1.53 -3.18
N PHE A 129 5.14 -1.25 -4.08
CA PHE A 129 4.20 -2.25 -4.61
C PHE A 129 4.54 -2.52 -6.08
N PRO A 130 4.92 -3.76 -6.43
CA PRO A 130 5.41 -4.09 -7.78
C PRO A 130 4.32 -4.01 -8.86
N PHE A 131 3.05 -3.98 -8.45
CA PHE A 131 1.88 -3.92 -9.33
C PHE A 131 1.07 -2.64 -9.12
N ASP A 132 1.72 -1.55 -8.70
CA ASP A 132 1.11 -0.23 -8.80
C ASP A 132 0.76 0.11 -10.26
N PRO A 133 -0.18 1.05 -10.49
CA PRO A 133 -0.68 1.40 -11.81
C PRO A 133 0.42 1.60 -12.84
N TYR A 134 0.21 0.95 -13.98
CA TYR A 134 1.19 0.94 -15.04
C TYR A 134 1.18 2.25 -15.83
N VAL A 135 2.18 3.11 -15.65
CA VAL A 135 2.16 4.48 -16.23
C VAL A 135 2.61 4.58 -17.70
N LEU A 136 3.20 3.53 -18.28
CA LEU A 136 3.78 3.61 -19.62
C LEU A 136 2.72 3.51 -20.72
N LYS A 137 2.27 4.68 -21.20
CA LYS A 137 1.19 4.84 -22.20
C LYS A 137 1.25 3.88 -23.40
N ARG A 138 2.45 3.63 -23.96
CA ARG A 138 2.60 2.80 -25.17
C ARG A 138 2.38 1.32 -24.91
N SER A 139 2.81 0.82 -23.76
CA SER A 139 2.70 -0.58 -23.37
C SER A 139 1.50 -0.86 -22.47
N LEU A 140 0.81 0.18 -21.99
CA LEU A 140 -0.39 0.08 -21.17
C LEU A 140 -1.46 -0.80 -21.83
N ILE A 141 -1.58 -0.73 -23.15
CA ILE A 141 -2.54 -1.56 -23.92
C ILE A 141 -2.38 -3.07 -23.68
N PHE A 142 -1.19 -3.55 -23.30
CA PHE A 142 -0.95 -4.97 -23.02
C PHE A 142 -1.23 -5.35 -21.57
N ILE A 143 -1.18 -4.38 -20.66
CA ILE A 143 -1.35 -4.59 -19.21
C ILE A 143 -2.79 -4.30 -18.78
N GLN A 144 -3.42 -3.26 -19.33
CA GLN A 144 -4.77 -2.82 -18.98
C GLN A 144 -5.81 -3.96 -18.93
N PRO A 145 -5.88 -4.90 -19.88
CA PRO A 145 -6.90 -5.95 -19.86
C PRO A 145 -6.75 -6.95 -18.71
N ILE A 146 -5.55 -7.07 -18.14
CA ILE A 146 -5.22 -7.99 -17.05
C ILE A 146 -4.91 -7.26 -15.74
N TYR A 147 -4.93 -5.93 -15.75
CA TYR A 147 -4.68 -5.12 -14.58
C TYR A 147 -5.96 -5.03 -13.75
N ASN A 148 -5.81 -5.22 -12.44
CA ASN A 148 -6.92 -5.13 -11.51
C ASN A 148 -6.89 -3.77 -10.84
N ASP A 149 -7.62 -2.82 -11.41
CA ASP A 149 -7.78 -1.49 -10.83
C ASP A 149 -8.41 -1.57 -9.44
N TYR A 150 -7.91 -0.73 -8.54
CA TYR A 150 -8.52 -0.54 -7.24
C TYR A 150 -9.89 0.11 -7.41
N ARG A 151 -10.92 -0.46 -6.79
CA ARG A 151 -12.30 0.06 -6.83
C ARG A 151 -12.65 0.62 -5.46
N ASP A 152 -13.05 1.88 -5.41
CA ASP A 152 -13.53 2.47 -4.17
C ASP A 152 -15.02 2.14 -3.96
N GLU A 153 -15.47 2.13 -2.70
CA GLU A 153 -16.88 1.85 -2.34
C GLU A 153 -17.84 2.89 -2.96
N ASN A 154 -17.32 4.08 -3.31
CA ASN A 154 -18.06 5.18 -3.91
C ASN A 154 -18.32 5.03 -5.43
N ASP A 155 -17.61 4.15 -6.13
CA ASP A 155 -17.79 4.01 -7.59
C ASP A 155 -19.09 3.27 -7.95
N ASP A 156 -19.58 2.39 -7.07
CA ASP A 156 -20.81 1.60 -7.31
C ASP A 156 -22.10 2.38 -6.93
N SER A 157 -22.00 3.51 -6.21
CA SER A 157 -23.18 4.30 -5.79
C SER A 157 -23.67 5.31 -6.83
N ASN A 158 -22.91 5.55 -7.90
CA ASN A 158 -23.22 6.53 -8.95
C ASN A 158 -24.00 5.95 -10.16
N ILE A 159 -24.31 4.65 -10.17
CA ILE A 159 -25.18 4.05 -11.19
C ILE A 159 -26.60 3.96 -10.64
N GLY A 160 -27.33 5.07 -10.66
CA GLY A 160 -28.79 5.06 -10.62
C GLY A 160 -29.48 5.58 -9.36
N LYS A 161 -29.20 6.82 -8.93
CA LYS A 161 -30.15 7.59 -8.11
C LYS A 161 -30.33 8.98 -8.67
N ASP A 162 -31.30 9.06 -9.58
CA ASP A 162 -31.98 10.31 -9.90
C ASP A 162 -32.93 10.62 -8.72
N SER A 163 -32.85 11.83 -8.16
CA SER A 163 -33.76 12.44 -7.18
C SER A 163 -33.84 11.82 -5.77
N ASP A 164 -33.26 12.47 -4.76
CA ASP A 164 -33.96 13.42 -3.86
C ASP A 164 -33.00 13.88 -2.75
N ASP A 165 -32.92 15.20 -2.53
CA ASP A 165 -32.10 15.84 -1.51
C ASP A 165 -32.63 15.53 -0.11
N ASN A 166 -31.78 14.96 0.76
CA ASN A 166 -31.63 15.21 2.21
C ASN A 166 -31.17 13.93 2.93
N ASP A 167 -29.86 13.75 3.02
CA ASP A 167 -29.16 13.28 4.23
C ASP A 167 -27.67 13.23 3.89
N ARG A 168 -26.99 14.37 4.04
CA ARG A 168 -25.53 14.41 4.01
C ARG A 168 -25.04 13.67 5.25
N GLN A 169 -24.75 12.38 5.10
CA GLN A 169 -23.92 11.66 6.05
C GLN A 169 -22.60 12.44 6.19
N GLU A 170 -22.21 12.74 7.42
CA GLU A 170 -20.90 13.30 7.75
C GLU A 170 -19.84 12.37 7.13
N ILE A 171 -19.19 12.86 6.08
CA ILE A 171 -18.02 12.20 5.50
C ILE A 171 -16.95 12.25 6.59
N ASP A 172 -16.51 11.09 7.09
CA ASP A 172 -15.41 10.99 8.04
C ASP A 172 -14.17 11.59 7.38
N ASP A 173 -13.64 12.71 7.90
CA ASP A 173 -12.43 13.40 7.40
C ASP A 173 -11.24 12.43 7.22
N SER A 174 -11.28 11.28 7.90
CA SER A 174 -10.31 10.19 7.75
C SER A 174 -10.30 9.55 6.35
N GLU A 175 -11.42 9.53 5.64
CA GLU A 175 -11.60 8.89 4.32
C GLU A 175 -10.87 9.66 3.20
N ASP A 176 -10.93 11.00 3.23
CA ASP A 176 -10.20 11.86 2.29
C ASP A 176 -8.68 11.78 2.52
N VAL A 177 -8.26 11.69 3.79
CA VAL A 177 -6.87 11.48 4.18
C VAL A 177 -6.40 10.08 3.75
N LEU A 178 -7.23 9.05 3.90
CA LEU A 178 -6.98 7.68 3.45
C LEU A 178 -6.81 7.61 1.93
N THR A 179 -7.74 8.20 1.20
CA THR A 179 -7.75 8.23 -0.26
C THR A 179 -6.51 8.96 -0.78
N SER A 180 -6.20 10.13 -0.22
CA SER A 180 -4.96 10.86 -0.57
C SER A 180 -3.68 10.11 -0.17
N MET A 181 -3.67 9.36 0.92
CA MET A 181 -2.53 8.51 1.31
C MET A 181 -2.33 7.34 0.33
N MET A 182 -3.41 6.67 -0.09
CA MET A 182 -3.32 5.59 -1.07
C MET A 182 -2.96 6.11 -2.47
N MET A 183 -3.43 7.31 -2.85
CA MET A 183 -3.06 7.97 -4.10
C MET A 183 -1.63 8.53 -4.07
N SER A 184 -1.11 8.97 -2.91
CA SER A 184 0.25 9.52 -2.79
C SER A 184 1.35 8.45 -2.74
N THR A 185 1.04 7.24 -2.28
CA THR A 185 1.94 6.09 -2.44
C THR A 185 1.97 5.55 -3.88
N THR A 186 0.98 5.91 -4.68
CA THR A 186 0.71 5.33 -6.00
C THR A 186 0.95 6.37 -7.09
N PRO A 187 2.07 6.33 -7.83
CA PRO A 187 2.38 7.36 -8.82
C PRO A 187 1.47 7.23 -10.04
N GLY A 188 0.36 7.97 -10.09
CA GLY A 188 -0.41 8.18 -11.32
C GLY A 188 -1.92 8.14 -11.18
N SER A 189 -2.52 9.20 -10.65
CA SER A 189 -3.92 9.55 -10.90
C SER A 189 -4.03 11.06 -11.06
N SER A 190 -3.45 11.57 -12.14
CA SER A 190 -3.72 12.93 -12.63
C SER A 190 -4.57 12.84 -13.89
N ASP A 191 -5.87 12.66 -13.72
CA ASP A 191 -6.86 13.03 -14.74
C ASP A 191 -7.77 14.11 -14.14
N SER A 192 -7.25 15.34 -14.17
CA SER A 192 -8.01 16.58 -14.03
C SER A 192 -7.34 17.63 -14.90
N LEU A 193 -7.36 17.39 -16.21
CA LEU A 193 -7.12 18.40 -17.24
C LEU A 193 -8.43 19.08 -17.56
N ASP A 194 -8.95 19.90 -16.64
CA ASP A 194 -9.84 20.99 -17.00
C ASP A 194 -9.60 22.16 -16.05
N HIS A 195 -9.41 23.33 -16.66
CA HIS A 195 -9.02 24.62 -16.07
C HIS A 195 -7.58 24.77 -15.58
N LEU A 196 -6.72 25.36 -16.41
CA LEU A 196 -5.97 26.58 -16.08
C LEU A 196 -5.43 27.24 -17.38
N PRO A 197 -5.29 28.58 -17.44
CA PRO A 197 -5.11 29.34 -18.67
C PRO A 197 -3.68 29.28 -19.20
N ILE A 198 -3.58 29.31 -20.54
CA ILE A 198 -2.34 29.41 -21.30
C ILE A 198 -1.49 30.58 -20.77
N THR A 199 -0.36 30.28 -20.13
CA THR A 199 0.75 31.22 -19.99
C THR A 199 1.97 30.61 -20.67
N THR A 200 2.24 31.12 -21.87
CA THR A 200 3.48 30.93 -22.61
C THR A 200 4.68 31.31 -21.75
N MET A 201 5.58 30.37 -21.50
CA MET A 201 6.95 30.65 -21.08
C MET A 201 7.91 30.10 -22.13
N SER A 202 8.40 31.03 -22.95
CA SER A 202 9.47 30.86 -23.91
C SER A 202 10.75 30.40 -23.20
N THR A 203 11.28 29.24 -23.57
CA THR A 203 12.71 28.95 -23.40
C THR A 203 13.32 28.49 -24.71
N SER A 204 14.28 29.29 -25.15
CA SER A 204 15.02 29.17 -26.39
C SER A 204 16.02 28.02 -26.28
N PHE A 205 15.84 26.95 -27.08
CA PHE A 205 16.89 25.98 -27.34
C PHE A 205 17.55 26.30 -28.68
N LYS A 206 18.74 26.89 -28.61
CA LYS A 206 19.64 27.05 -29.76
C LYS A 206 20.03 25.68 -30.30
N ASN A 207 19.70 25.49 -31.57
CA ASN A 207 20.04 24.34 -32.39
C ASN A 207 21.56 24.32 -32.64
N SER A 208 22.29 23.32 -32.13
CA SER A 208 23.67 23.03 -32.55
C SER A 208 23.71 21.62 -33.13
N ARG A 209 23.81 21.55 -34.46
CA ARG A 209 23.99 20.32 -35.23
C ARG A 209 25.43 19.85 -35.08
N ASN A 210 25.62 18.64 -34.58
CA ASN A 210 26.79 17.80 -34.92
C ASN A 210 26.30 16.35 -35.12
N PRO A 211 26.71 15.65 -36.19
CA PRO A 211 26.25 14.29 -36.49
C PRO A 211 26.94 13.26 -35.57
N PRO A 212 26.28 12.11 -35.27
CA PRO A 212 26.88 11.08 -34.44
C PRO A 212 27.92 10.25 -35.21
N SER A 213 29.08 10.04 -34.60
CA SER A 213 30.08 9.05 -35.02
C SER A 213 29.57 7.63 -34.72
N VAL A 214 29.62 6.78 -35.73
CA VAL A 214 29.24 5.36 -35.67
C VAL A 214 30.34 4.59 -34.91
N LEU A 215 30.00 4.02 -33.76
CA LEU A 215 30.84 3.03 -33.09
C LEU A 215 30.49 1.61 -33.60
N PRO A 216 31.46 0.79 -34.02
CA PRO A 216 31.18 -0.52 -34.57
C PRO A 216 30.82 -1.53 -33.47
N PHE A 217 29.78 -2.31 -33.74
CA PHE A 217 29.33 -3.45 -32.96
C PHE A 217 30.48 -4.44 -32.67
N GLY A 218 30.83 -4.56 -31.40
CA GLY A 218 31.68 -5.64 -30.89
C GLY A 218 30.91 -6.97 -30.94
N ARG A 219 31.41 -7.90 -31.75
CA ARG A 219 30.95 -9.29 -31.79
C ARG A 219 31.30 -10.01 -30.48
N SER A 220 30.31 -10.66 -29.86
CA SER A 220 30.52 -11.69 -28.84
C SER A 220 31.27 -12.89 -29.42
N PRO A 221 32.38 -13.37 -28.81
CA PRO A 221 33.02 -14.61 -29.21
C PRO A 221 32.20 -15.82 -28.76
N GLY A 222 31.87 -16.69 -29.71
CA GLY A 222 31.11 -17.92 -29.50
C GLY A 222 31.89 -18.98 -28.73
N PHE A 223 31.15 -19.75 -27.93
CA PHE A 223 31.58 -21.01 -27.35
C PHE A 223 31.98 -22.01 -28.45
N ARG A 224 33.21 -22.52 -28.39
CA ARG A 224 33.61 -23.77 -29.04
C ARG A 224 33.90 -24.80 -27.95
N ASN A 225 33.10 -25.84 -27.90
CA ASN A 225 33.47 -27.13 -27.33
C ASN A 225 34.40 -27.86 -28.31
N ALA A 226 35.46 -28.51 -27.80
CA ALA A 226 35.78 -29.93 -28.04
C ALA A 226 37.29 -30.25 -28.05
N ILE A 227 37.69 -31.10 -27.10
CA ILE A 227 38.48 -32.34 -27.25
C ILE A 227 39.90 -32.22 -27.88
N ASN A 228 40.96 -32.26 -27.05
CA ASN A 228 41.80 -33.44 -26.73
C ASN A 228 42.93 -33.02 -25.77
#